data_AF-A0A553EGS2-F1
#
_entry.id   AF-A0A553EGS2-F1
#
_cell.length_a   1.000
_cell.length_b   1.000
_cell.length_c   1.000
_cell.angle_alpha   90.00
_cell.angle_beta   90.00
_cell.angle_gamma   90.00
#
_symmetry.space_group_name_H-M   'P 1'
#
loop_
_entity.id
_entity.type
_entity.pdbx_description
1 polymer ?
#
loop_
_entity_poly.entity_id
_entity_poly.type
_entity_poly.pdbx_seq_one_letter_code
_entity_poly.pdbx_strand_id
1 'polypeptide(L)'
;IQFDNITLDCDSTILTRYGDQQGALKGYNPKKPGRHSHHPIYAFVNDLKLVANFWLRSGNTGSSNNFRAFLEDTMRKLGEKTV
;
A
#
# COMPACT_ATOMS: atom_id res chain seq x y z
N ILE A 1 -23.15 -12.16 -13.17
CA ILE A 1 -23.02 -10.75 -12.73
C ILE A 1 -21.72 -10.24 -13.34
N GLN A 2 -21.79 -9.22 -14.17
CA GLN A 2 -20.62 -8.61 -14.80
C GLN A 2 -20.26 -7.36 -13.99
N PHE A 3 -19.01 -7.24 -13.55
CA PHE A 3 -18.50 -6.12 -12.75
C PHE A 3 -17.54 -5.31 -13.62
N ASP A 4 -18.09 -4.33 -14.32
CA ASP A 4 -17.35 -3.48 -15.25
C ASP A 4 -16.83 -2.21 -14.59
N ASN A 5 -17.45 -1.77 -13.49
CA ASN A 5 -17.05 -0.63 -12.67
C ASN A 5 -16.73 -1.09 -11.25
N ILE A 6 -15.56 -0.71 -10.75
CA ILE A 6 -15.12 -1.03 -9.38
C ILE A 6 -14.59 0.22 -8.68
N THR A 7 -14.88 0.36 -7.38
CA THR A 7 -14.26 1.42 -6.59
C THR A 7 -12.93 0.93 -6.04
N LEU A 8 -11.83 1.62 -6.39
CA LEU A 8 -10.49 1.31 -5.90
C LEU A 8 -10.06 2.29 -4.80
N ASP A 9 -9.97 1.79 -3.57
CA ASP A 9 -9.47 2.57 -2.43
C ASP A 9 -7.98 2.29 -2.21
N CYS A 10 -7.16 3.33 -2.19
CA CYS A 10 -5.73 3.24 -1.91
C CYS A 10 -5.40 3.88 -0.57
N ASP A 11 -4.74 3.14 0.33
CA ASP A 11 -4.30 3.65 1.62
C ASP A 11 -2.92 3.13 1.99
N SER A 12 -2.21 3.89 2.82
CA SER A 12 -0.90 3.53 3.36
C SER A 12 -0.92 3.55 4.88
N THR A 13 -0.17 2.64 5.51
CA THR A 13 -0.12 2.55 6.97
C THR A 13 1.29 2.26 7.45
N ILE A 14 1.53 2.43 8.75
CA ILE A 14 2.84 2.23 9.38
C ILE A 14 2.83 0.92 10.18
N LEU A 15 3.65 -0.03 9.75
CA LEU A 15 3.86 -1.29 10.45
C LEU A 15 5.15 -1.23 11.26
N THR A 16 5.03 -1.03 12.57
CA THR A 16 6.20 -1.07 13.47
C THR A 16 6.80 -2.47 13.47
N ARG A 17 8.13 -2.58 13.37
CA ARG A 17 8.85 -3.85 13.44
C ARG A 17 9.63 -3.98 14.75
N TYR A 18 9.77 -5.22 15.19
CA TYR A 18 10.59 -5.60 16.32
C TYR A 18 11.65 -6.57 15.81
N GLY A 19 12.89 -6.40 16.28
CA GLY A 19 14.06 -7.08 15.72
C GLY A 19 14.49 -6.50 14.37
N ASP A 20 15.40 -7.23 13.71
CA ASP A 20 16.06 -6.81 12.48
C ASP A 20 15.42 -7.50 11.28
N GLN A 21 14.49 -6.80 10.63
CA GLN A 21 13.86 -7.24 9.40
C GLN A 21 14.41 -6.46 8.22
N GLN A 22 14.68 -7.15 7.12
CA GLN A 22 15.13 -6.51 5.88
C GLN A 22 14.12 -5.45 5.43
N GLY A 23 14.62 -4.26 5.07
CA GLY A 23 13.78 -3.14 4.61
C GLY A 23 13.09 -2.35 5.72
N ALA A 24 13.17 -2.78 7.00
CA ALA A 24 12.63 -2.02 8.11
C ALA A 24 13.56 -0.84 8.45
N LEU A 25 13.15 0.37 8.09
CA LEU A 25 13.94 1.59 8.33
C LEU A 25 13.19 2.54 9.27
N LYS A 26 13.96 3.39 9.95
CA LYS A 26 13.42 4.44 10.84
C LYS A 26 12.77 5.53 9.98
N GLY A 27 11.47 5.75 10.19
CA GLY A 27 10.71 6.81 9.53
C GLY A 27 9.68 7.43 10.47
N TYR A 28 8.70 8.11 9.89
CA TYR A 28 7.61 8.70 10.67
C TYR A 28 6.77 7.60 11.33
N ASN A 29 6.62 7.68 12.65
CA ASN A 29 5.78 6.78 13.43
C ASN A 29 5.28 7.51 14.70
N PRO A 30 4.06 8.08 14.69
CA PRO A 30 3.57 8.88 15.81
C PRO A 30 3.30 8.03 17.06
N LYS A 31 2.97 6.74 16.86
CA LYS A 31 2.69 5.81 17.97
C LYS A 31 3.97 5.30 18.63
N LYS A 32 5.05 5.14 17.87
CA LYS A 32 6.36 4.66 18.37
C LYS A 32 7.53 5.40 17.69
N PRO A 33 7.79 6.66 18.10
CA PRO A 33 8.84 7.47 17.48
C PRO A 33 10.21 6.79 17.47
N GLY A 34 10.88 6.87 16.34
CA GLY A 34 12.24 6.39 16.15
C GLY A 34 12.43 4.87 16.07
N ARG A 35 11.35 4.09 16.04
CA ARG A 35 11.41 2.65 15.77
C ARG A 35 11.50 2.35 14.28
N HIS A 36 12.15 1.23 13.94
CA HIS A 36 12.14 0.69 12.58
C HIS A 36 10.72 0.25 12.22
N SER A 37 10.34 0.51 10.97
CA SER A 37 9.00 0.21 10.49
C SER A 37 9.02 -0.06 8.98
N HIS A 38 7.90 -0.57 8.49
CA HIS A 38 7.54 -0.52 7.09
C HIS A 38 6.40 0.47 6.90
N HIS A 39 6.33 1.08 5.72
CA HIS A 39 5.25 1.99 5.31
C HIS A 39 4.53 1.45 4.08
N PRO A 40 3.88 0.28 4.18
CA PRO A 40 3.19 -0.33 3.06
C PRO A 40 2.11 0.56 2.45
N ILE A 41 1.78 0.25 1.19
CA ILE A 41 0.63 0.78 0.49
C ILE A 41 -0.21 -0.38 -0.07
N TYR A 42 -1.52 -0.25 0.03
CA TYR A 42 -2.51 -1.23 -0.39
C TYR A 42 -3.52 -0.58 -1.33
N ALA A 43 -4.05 -1.38 -2.26
CA ALA A 43 -5.20 -1.03 -3.06
C ALA A 43 -6.29 -2.08 -2.83
N PHE A 44 -7.48 -1.64 -2.45
CA PHE A 44 -8.63 -2.48 -2.14
C PHE A 44 -9.75 -2.24 -3.15
N VAL A 45 -10.38 -3.31 -3.62
CA VAL A 45 -11.65 -3.23 -4.36
C VAL A 45 -12.77 -3.18 -3.33
N ASN A 46 -13.34 -1.99 -3.11
CA ASN A 46 -14.29 -1.75 -2.02
C ASN A 46 -15.54 -2.65 -2.13
N ASP A 47 -16.06 -2.81 -3.35
CA ASP A 47 -17.25 -3.62 -3.66
C ASP A 47 -17.10 -5.09 -3.25
N LEU A 48 -15.87 -5.60 -3.31
CA LEU A 48 -15.55 -7.02 -3.07
C LEU A 48 -14.82 -7.25 -1.74
N LYS A 49 -14.38 -6.18 -1.07
CA LYS A 49 -13.51 -6.23 0.11
C LYS A 49 -12.24 -7.06 -0.11
N LEU A 50 -11.70 -7.00 -1.32
CA LEU A 50 -10.50 -7.73 -1.74
C LEU A 50 -9.30 -6.79 -1.93
N VAL A 51 -8.10 -7.30 -1.68
CA VAL A 51 -6.85 -6.59 -1.98
C VAL A 51 -6.49 -6.80 -3.45
N ALA A 52 -6.47 -5.73 -4.24
CA ALA A 52 -6.04 -5.75 -5.64
C ALA A 52 -4.51 -5.73 -5.77
N ASN A 53 -3.83 -4.95 -4.92
CA ASN A 53 -2.37 -4.82 -4.95
C ASN A 53 -1.79 -4.43 -3.59
N PHE A 54 -0.51 -4.74 -3.39
CA PHE A 54 0.21 -4.45 -2.17
C PHE A 54 1.71 -4.30 -2.43
N TRP A 55 2.29 -3.19 -1.98
CA TRP A 55 3.74 -3.00 -1.97
C TRP A 55 4.24 -2.79 -0.53
N LEU A 56 5.19 -3.61 -0.10
CA LEU A 56 5.87 -3.45 1.17
C LEU A 56 7.03 -2.44 1.00
N ARG A 57 6.81 -1.20 1.43
CA ARG A 57 7.84 -0.14 1.37
C ARG A 57 8.53 0.03 2.73
N SER A 58 9.76 0.52 2.71
CA SER A 58 10.52 0.85 3.92
C SER A 58 9.85 1.96 4.73
N GLY A 59 10.00 1.94 6.05
CA GLY A 59 9.32 2.88 6.96
C GLY A 59 9.69 4.35 6.79
N ASN A 60 10.85 4.65 6.22
CA ASN A 60 11.30 6.00 5.88
C ASN A 60 10.70 6.56 4.58
N THR A 61 9.74 5.86 3.98
CA THR A 61 9.10 6.27 2.73
C THR A 61 7.91 7.18 3.00
N GLY A 62 7.82 8.34 2.33
CA GLY A 62 6.63 9.20 2.40
C GLY A 62 5.39 8.58 1.75
N SER A 63 4.19 9.00 2.14
CA SER A 63 2.93 8.40 1.65
C SER A 63 2.80 8.45 0.12
N SER A 64 3.09 9.60 -0.49
CA SER A 64 3.02 9.82 -1.94
C SER A 64 4.15 9.16 -2.75
N ASN A 65 5.20 8.68 -2.09
CA ASN A 65 6.37 8.16 -2.79
C ASN A 65 6.00 6.92 -3.62
N ASN A 66 6.32 6.99 -4.93
CA ASN A 66 6.00 5.97 -5.93
C ASN A 66 4.51 5.61 -6.06
N PHE A 67 3.60 6.49 -5.62
CA PHE A 67 2.16 6.22 -5.72
C PHE A 67 1.69 6.01 -7.17
N ARG A 68 2.19 6.84 -8.10
CA ARG A 68 1.85 6.70 -9.53
C ARG A 68 2.26 5.33 -10.10
N ALA A 69 3.49 4.89 -9.83
CA ALA A 69 3.96 3.58 -10.28
C ALA A 69 3.17 2.43 -9.64
N PHE A 70 2.80 2.57 -8.37
CA PHE A 70 1.92 1.63 -7.69
C PHE A 70 0.53 1.58 -8.32
N LEU A 71 -0.05 2.73 -8.69
CA LEU A 71 -1.35 2.82 -9.33
C LEU A 71 -1.31 2.21 -10.74
N GLU A 72 -0.30 2.54 -11.56
CA GLU A 72 -0.11 1.96 -12.90
C GLU A 72 0.03 0.43 -12.82
N ASP A 73 0.80 -0.09 -11.85
CA ASP A 73 0.92 -1.54 -11.59
C ASP A 73 -0.41 -2.15 -11.13
N THR A 74 -1.20 -1.43 -10.34
CA THR A 74 -2.53 -1.87 -9.89
C THR A 74 -3.51 -1.94 -11.07
N MET A 75 -3.58 -0.91 -11.91
CA MET A 75 -4.43 -0.90 -13.11
C MET A 75 -4.07 -2.04 -14.06
N ARG A 76 -2.77 -2.29 -14.26
CA ARG A 76 -2.29 -3.44 -15.05
C ARG A 76 -2.75 -4.79 -14.47
N LYS A 77 -2.79 -4.94 -13.15
CA LYS A 77 -3.30 -6.15 -12.48
C LYS A 77 -4.83 -6.30 -12.59
N LEU A 78 -5.56 -5.18 -12.65
CA LEU A 78 -7.01 -5.16 -12.80
C LEU A 78 -7.47 -5.42 -14.25
N GLY A 79 -6.57 -5.29 -15.23
CA GLY A 79 -6.83 -5.61 -16.64
C GLY A 79 -7.81 -4.63 -17.27
N GLU A 80 -8.83 -5.15 -17.97
CA GLU A 80 -9.83 -4.35 -18.69
C GLU A 80 -10.97 -3.80 -17.80
N LYS A 81 -10.84 -3.93 -16.47
CA LYS A 81 -11.84 -3.39 -15.53
C LYS A 81 -11.78 -1.87 -15.49
N THR A 82 -12.95 -1.22 -15.50
CA THR A 82 -13.03 0.25 -15.33
C THR A 82 -13.02 0.57 -13.84
N VAL A 83 -12.12 1.46 -13.43
CA VAL A 83 -11.98 1.97 -12.05
C VAL A 83 -12.57 3.38 -11.97
#